data_AF-A0A2D5E9R4-F1
#
_entry.id   AF-A0A2D5E9R4-F1
#
_cell.length_a   1.000
_cell.length_b   1.000
_cell.length_c   1.000
_cell.angle_alpha   90.00
_cell.angle_beta   90.00
_cell.angle_gamma   90.00
#
_symmetry.space_group_name_H-M   'P 1'
#
loop_
_entity.id
_entity.type
_entity.pdbx_description
1 polymer ?
#
loop_
_entity_poly.entity_id
_entity_poly.type
_entity_poly.pdbx_seq_one_letter_code
_entity_poly.pdbx_strand_id
1 'polypeptide(L)'
;MIHPQMKLRRNPGVAPVVLLALMSAFIMGCDGGGTSEDPALRQVVGSAGRGGDPASALVWQAVLADWPKQGNLSVLYGEPAIQARFENWMDGARPLVVPPEEIHATLDKIEVFNDRLIILNGGWGAIPDPKSVRAMSVRGLRKTLWADVRRAAADGDADRATDLLVVMAGLPRVSHAYDGSVRGLLGTVSACDSLGWAMNNVAEKDTGLDDAQKARVRAALGWLDDEAPFGEADPETDPRRVAVLGEYERVSLPNLMKARTRLCD
;
A
#
# COMPACT_ATOMS: atom_id res chain seq x y z
N MET A 1 57.41 -6.87 27.71
CA MET A 1 56.29 -7.71 28.17
C MET A 1 55.18 -6.82 28.67
N ILE A 2 54.23 -6.47 27.79
CA ILE A 2 52.90 -5.95 28.12
C ILE A 2 51.99 -6.51 27.00
N HIS A 3 51.04 -7.37 27.36
CA HIS A 3 50.01 -7.89 26.46
C HIS A 3 48.86 -6.87 26.34
N PRO A 4 48.36 -6.58 25.14
CA PRO A 4 47.15 -5.77 24.99
C PRO A 4 45.89 -6.64 25.19
N GLN A 5 45.11 -6.29 26.20
CA GLN A 5 43.78 -6.84 26.46
C GLN A 5 42.77 -6.32 25.44
N MET A 6 42.24 -7.23 24.61
CA MET A 6 41.02 -7.04 23.83
C MET A 6 39.85 -6.71 24.76
N LYS A 7 39.31 -5.49 24.67
CA LYS A 7 38.00 -5.16 25.26
C LYS A 7 36.90 -5.42 24.22
N LEU A 8 36.24 -6.57 24.34
CA LEU A 8 34.89 -6.78 23.81
C LEU A 8 33.95 -5.77 24.48
N ARG A 9 33.52 -4.73 23.76
CA ARG A 9 32.33 -3.96 24.13
C ARG A 9 31.11 -4.67 23.57
N ARG A 10 30.45 -5.45 24.43
CA ARG A 10 29.07 -5.92 24.23
C ARG A 10 28.15 -4.71 24.36
N ASN A 11 27.34 -4.45 23.33
CA ASN A 11 26.16 -3.60 23.41
C ASN A 11 25.09 -4.32 24.25
N PRO A 12 24.51 -3.70 25.29
CA PRO A 12 23.26 -4.13 25.86
C PRO A 12 22.19 -3.08 25.56
N GLY A 13 21.15 -3.44 24.82
CA GLY A 13 19.93 -2.64 24.81
C GLY A 13 19.23 -2.48 23.47
N VAL A 14 19.02 -3.56 22.72
CA VAL A 14 17.85 -3.64 21.82
C VAL A 14 17.32 -5.08 21.84
N ALA A 15 16.01 -5.19 22.01
CA ALA A 15 15.13 -6.38 22.02
C ALA A 15 14.98 -7.14 23.36
N PRO A 16 13.74 -7.50 23.79
CA PRO A 16 12.58 -7.81 22.94
C PRO A 16 11.23 -7.22 23.43
N VAL A 17 10.63 -6.30 22.67
CA VAL A 17 9.18 -5.94 22.85
C VAL A 17 8.33 -6.51 21.72
N VAL A 18 8.93 -6.93 20.60
CA VAL A 18 8.20 -7.41 19.41
C VAL A 18 7.78 -8.88 19.50
N LEU A 19 8.35 -9.67 20.44
CA LEU A 19 8.07 -11.11 20.51
C LEU A 19 6.89 -11.51 21.42
N LEU A 20 6.24 -10.56 22.12
CA LEU A 20 5.18 -10.89 23.10
C LEU A 20 3.74 -10.72 22.56
N ALA A 21 3.55 -10.32 21.29
CA ALA A 21 2.22 -10.11 20.71
C ALA A 21 1.65 -11.32 19.93
N LEU A 22 2.45 -12.37 19.72
CA LEU A 22 2.08 -13.52 18.87
C LEU A 22 1.57 -14.77 19.64
N MET A 23 1.44 -14.70 20.98
CA MET A 23 1.10 -15.86 21.83
C MET A 23 -0.23 -15.75 22.59
N SER A 24 -1.23 -15.03 22.05
CA SER A 24 -2.58 -14.98 22.63
C SER A 24 -3.66 -15.69 21.79
N ALA A 25 -3.27 -16.42 20.74
CA ALA A 25 -4.20 -17.17 19.91
C ALA A 25 -4.47 -18.57 20.48
N PHE A 26 -5.23 -18.66 21.58
CA PHE A 26 -5.99 -19.86 21.96
C PHE A 26 -7.11 -19.49 22.95
N ILE A 27 -8.15 -18.82 22.45
CA ILE A 27 -9.50 -18.99 23.01
C ILE A 27 -10.44 -19.26 21.83
N MET A 28 -10.78 -20.53 21.73
CA MET A 28 -11.89 -21.06 20.96
C MET A 28 -13.18 -20.42 21.51
N GLY A 29 -13.87 -19.66 20.68
CA GLY A 29 -15.16 -19.06 20.98
C GLY A 29 -15.82 -18.67 19.67
N CYS A 30 -16.57 -19.60 19.08
CA CYS A 30 -17.62 -19.24 18.14
C CYS A 30 -18.60 -18.34 18.89
N ASP A 31 -18.60 -17.05 18.56
CA ASP A 31 -19.85 -16.33 18.45
C ASP A 31 -19.71 -15.24 17.39
N GLY A 32 -20.68 -15.20 16.50
CA GLY A 32 -20.78 -14.26 15.39
C GLY A 32 -21.08 -12.87 15.91
N GLY A 33 -20.06 -12.18 16.42
CA GLY A 33 -20.10 -10.76 16.74
C GLY A 33 -19.81 -9.89 15.51
N GLY A 34 -20.30 -10.28 14.32
CA GLY A 34 -20.33 -9.37 13.18
C GLY A 34 -21.42 -8.35 13.47
N THR A 35 -21.04 -7.10 13.75
CA THR A 35 -21.98 -5.99 13.61
C THR A 35 -22.71 -6.17 12.29
N SER A 36 -24.04 -6.28 12.35
CA SER A 36 -24.89 -6.39 11.17
C SER A 36 -24.64 -5.20 10.27
N GLU A 37 -23.68 -5.30 9.36
CA GLU A 37 -23.45 -4.32 8.31
C GLU A 37 -24.72 -4.26 7.47
N ASP A 38 -25.31 -3.07 7.41
CA ASP A 38 -26.47 -2.76 6.59
C ASP A 38 -26.25 -3.30 5.16
N PRO A 39 -27.16 -4.12 4.61
CA PRO A 39 -27.10 -4.59 3.23
C PRO A 39 -26.90 -3.46 2.20
N ALA A 40 -27.41 -2.26 2.47
CA ALA A 40 -27.18 -1.08 1.63
C ALA A 40 -25.72 -0.62 1.68
N LEU A 41 -25.07 -0.64 2.85
CA LEU A 41 -23.64 -0.35 2.98
C LEU A 41 -22.78 -1.40 2.27
N ARG A 42 -23.23 -2.67 2.25
CA ARG A 42 -22.53 -3.74 1.52
C ARG A 42 -22.48 -3.45 0.02
N GLN A 43 -23.60 -3.06 -0.60
CA GLN A 43 -23.63 -2.75 -2.04
C GLN A 43 -22.72 -1.57 -2.39
N VAL A 44 -22.61 -0.60 -1.48
CA VAL A 44 -21.77 0.59 -1.62
C VAL A 44 -20.27 0.30 -1.44
N VAL A 45 -19.86 -0.76 -0.73
CA VAL A 45 -18.44 -1.07 -0.46
C VAL A 45 -17.85 -2.14 -1.41
N GLY A 46 -18.68 -2.84 -2.18
CA GLY A 46 -18.22 -3.89 -3.10
C GLY A 46 -17.56 -5.08 -2.41
N SER A 47 -16.96 -6.00 -3.17
CA SER A 47 -16.25 -7.17 -2.64
C SER A 47 -14.83 -6.83 -2.15
N ALA A 48 -14.14 -5.91 -2.82
CA ALA A 48 -12.76 -5.56 -2.51
C ALA A 48 -12.62 -4.84 -1.16
N GLY A 49 -13.64 -4.08 -0.75
CA GLY A 49 -13.73 -3.46 0.56
C GLY A 49 -14.31 -4.34 1.66
N ARG A 50 -14.76 -5.57 1.35
CA ARG A 50 -15.30 -6.53 2.34
C ARG A 50 -14.22 -7.49 2.83
N GLY A 51 -14.24 -7.75 4.14
CA GLY A 51 -13.33 -8.69 4.79
C GLY A 51 -12.02 -8.04 5.22
N GLY A 52 -10.93 -8.74 4.94
CA GLY A 52 -9.64 -8.45 5.55
C GLY A 52 -9.57 -9.00 6.98
N ASP A 53 -8.37 -8.98 7.54
CA ASP A 53 -8.13 -9.54 8.88
C ASP A 53 -7.94 -8.41 9.91
N PRO A 54 -8.52 -8.54 11.11
CA PRO A 54 -8.42 -7.51 12.14
C PRO A 54 -7.00 -7.19 12.60
N ALA A 55 -6.07 -8.15 12.51
CA ALA A 55 -4.69 -7.95 12.94
C ALA A 55 -3.96 -7.02 11.96
N SER A 56 -4.06 -7.27 10.66
CA SER A 56 -3.56 -6.38 9.61
C SER A 56 -4.24 -5.02 9.67
N ALA A 57 -5.55 -4.97 9.93
CA ALA A 57 -6.28 -3.70 10.08
C ALA A 57 -5.68 -2.79 11.16
N LEU A 58 -5.26 -3.35 12.30
CA LEU A 58 -4.59 -2.61 13.37
C LEU A 58 -3.22 -2.08 12.93
N VAL A 59 -2.45 -2.86 12.16
CA VAL A 59 -1.16 -2.41 11.62
C VAL A 59 -1.36 -1.29 10.59
N TRP A 60 -2.31 -1.45 9.66
CA TRP A 60 -2.69 -0.40 8.70
C TRP A 60 -3.12 0.88 9.43
N GLN A 61 -3.95 0.77 10.47
CA GLN A 61 -4.34 1.91 11.29
C GLN A 61 -3.13 2.60 11.92
N ALA A 62 -2.22 1.85 12.54
CA ALA A 62 -1.03 2.41 13.19
C ALA A 62 -0.14 3.15 12.18
N VAL A 63 0.14 2.52 11.03
CA VAL A 63 0.95 3.13 9.96
C VAL A 63 0.29 4.40 9.41
N LEU A 64 -1.02 4.37 9.18
CA LEU A 64 -1.77 5.50 8.65
C LEU A 64 -1.99 6.63 9.66
N ALA A 65 -2.03 6.33 10.96
CA ALA A 65 -2.12 7.31 12.04
C ALA A 65 -0.78 8.08 12.20
N ASP A 66 0.35 7.37 12.05
CA ASP A 66 1.69 7.96 12.06
C ASP A 66 1.93 8.87 10.84
N TRP A 67 1.33 8.53 9.71
CA TRP A 67 1.33 9.37 8.53
C TRP A 67 0.34 10.56 8.68
N PRO A 68 0.58 11.78 8.17
CA PRO A 68 1.82 12.48 7.84
C PRO A 68 2.55 13.17 9.03
N LYS A 69 2.51 12.69 10.29
CA LYS A 69 3.37 13.31 11.34
C LYS A 69 4.86 13.15 10.98
N GLN A 70 5.18 12.08 10.25
CA GLN A 70 6.47 11.85 9.59
C GLN A 70 6.42 12.01 8.06
N GLY A 71 5.22 12.05 7.48
CA GLY A 71 4.95 11.95 6.03
C GLY A 71 4.32 13.20 5.40
N ASN A 72 4.46 14.37 6.02
CA ASN A 72 4.23 15.58 5.26
C ASN A 72 5.34 15.61 4.21
N LEU A 73 4.98 15.60 2.94
CA LEU A 73 5.97 15.50 1.88
C LEU A 73 7.02 16.62 1.98
N SER A 74 6.64 17.81 2.47
CA SER A 74 7.57 18.88 2.84
C SER A 74 8.58 18.53 3.96
N VAL A 75 8.20 17.65 4.90
CA VAL A 75 9.07 17.15 5.99
C VAL A 75 9.97 16.02 5.52
N LEU A 76 9.52 15.20 4.56
CA LEU A 76 10.34 14.12 3.98
C LEU A 76 11.40 14.66 3.01
N TYR A 77 11.03 15.63 2.18
CA TYR A 77 11.92 16.17 1.14
C TYR A 77 12.90 17.23 1.65
N GLY A 78 12.62 17.87 2.78
CA GLY A 78 13.44 18.98 3.27
C GLY A 78 13.32 20.21 2.37
N GLU A 79 14.34 20.46 1.55
CA GLU A 79 14.42 21.66 0.70
C GLU A 79 13.47 21.58 -0.52
N PRO A 80 12.87 22.72 -0.95
CA PRO A 80 11.99 22.76 -2.13
C PRO A 80 12.62 22.19 -3.41
N ALA A 81 13.95 22.30 -3.56
CA ALA A 81 14.67 21.73 -4.69
C ALA A 81 14.62 20.20 -4.70
N ILE A 82 14.84 19.56 -3.55
CA ILE A 82 14.79 18.10 -3.38
C ILE A 82 13.37 17.60 -3.65
N GLN A 83 12.35 18.32 -3.16
CA GLN A 83 10.96 18.04 -3.48
C GLN A 83 10.73 18.06 -5.00
N ALA A 84 11.13 19.13 -5.69
CA ALA A 84 10.95 19.21 -7.15
C ALA A 84 11.69 18.08 -7.89
N ARG A 85 12.88 17.68 -7.42
CA ARG A 85 13.62 16.53 -7.98
C ARG A 85 12.85 15.22 -7.79
N PHE A 86 12.35 14.97 -6.58
CA PHE A 86 11.55 13.79 -6.28
C PHE A 86 10.27 13.74 -7.13
N GLU A 87 9.52 14.84 -7.20
CA GLU A 87 8.29 14.94 -7.99
C GLU A 87 8.56 14.70 -9.49
N ASN A 88 9.66 15.25 -10.02
CA ASN A 88 10.06 15.01 -11.41
C ASN A 88 10.49 13.55 -11.66
N TRP A 89 11.09 12.88 -10.68
CA TRP A 89 11.46 11.47 -10.80
C TRP A 89 10.24 10.53 -10.70
N MET A 90 9.27 10.91 -9.86
CA MET A 90 7.98 10.24 -9.68
C MET A 90 6.97 10.49 -10.82
N ASP A 91 7.33 11.27 -11.84
CA ASP A 91 6.47 11.50 -13.00
C ASP A 91 6.30 10.18 -13.79
N GLY A 92 5.10 9.59 -13.71
CA GLY A 92 4.77 8.31 -14.34
C GLY A 92 4.78 8.34 -15.87
N ALA A 93 4.80 9.54 -16.49
CA ALA A 93 5.00 9.68 -17.93
C ALA A 93 6.47 9.51 -18.34
N ARG A 94 7.40 9.52 -17.38
CA ARG A 94 8.84 9.39 -17.65
C ARG A 94 9.30 7.93 -17.53
N PRO A 95 10.25 7.52 -18.40
CA PRO A 95 10.86 6.19 -18.30
C PRO A 95 11.41 5.92 -16.91
N LEU A 96 11.41 4.65 -16.52
CA LEU A 96 12.04 4.21 -15.29
C LEU A 96 13.57 4.38 -15.35
N VAL A 97 14.10 5.24 -14.48
CA VAL A 97 15.53 5.52 -14.32
C VAL A 97 15.92 5.46 -12.85
N VAL A 98 17.20 5.16 -12.60
CA VAL A 98 17.81 5.22 -11.26
C VAL A 98 17.54 6.60 -10.65
N PRO A 99 17.12 6.67 -9.37
CA PRO A 99 16.86 7.95 -8.71
C PRO A 99 18.14 8.80 -8.60
N PRO A 100 18.04 10.13 -8.78
CA PRO A 100 19.16 11.04 -8.50
C PRO A 100 19.66 10.92 -7.06
N GLU A 101 20.98 11.05 -6.85
CA GLU A 101 21.60 10.92 -5.52
C GLU A 101 20.96 11.85 -4.48
N GLU A 102 20.52 13.04 -4.89
CA GLU A 102 19.95 14.06 -4.01
C GLU A 102 18.64 13.61 -3.32
N ILE A 103 17.95 12.61 -3.88
CA ILE A 103 16.71 12.09 -3.30
C ILE A 103 16.88 10.75 -2.57
N HIS A 104 18.09 10.14 -2.56
CA HIS A 104 18.33 8.83 -1.93
C HIS A 104 17.99 8.82 -0.44
N ALA A 105 18.44 9.83 0.31
CA ALA A 105 18.13 9.94 1.74
C ALA A 105 16.62 10.09 2.03
N THR A 106 15.84 10.59 1.07
CA THR A 106 14.37 10.60 1.17
C THR A 106 13.81 9.20 0.94
N LEU A 107 14.30 8.51 -0.09
CA LEU A 107 13.88 7.15 -0.42
C LEU A 107 14.20 6.16 0.69
N ASP A 108 15.36 6.28 1.35
CA ASP A 108 15.74 5.44 2.50
C ASP A 108 14.73 5.59 3.66
N LYS A 109 14.25 6.82 3.93
CA LYS A 109 13.21 7.05 4.94
C LYS A 109 11.87 6.47 4.54
N ILE A 110 11.54 6.51 3.24
CA ILE A 110 10.32 5.92 2.69
C ILE A 110 10.35 4.40 2.83
N GLU A 111 11.48 3.78 2.50
CA GLU A 111 11.72 2.34 2.63
C GLU A 111 11.55 1.88 4.07
N VAL A 112 12.25 2.51 5.03
CA VAL A 112 12.09 2.21 6.47
C VAL A 112 10.65 2.39 6.95
N PHE A 113 9.94 3.39 6.42
CA PHE A 113 8.54 3.59 6.74
C PHE A 113 7.65 2.45 6.22
N ASN A 114 7.86 2.02 4.97
CA ASN A 114 7.08 1.00 4.27
C ASN A 114 7.36 -0.43 4.74
N ASP A 115 8.54 -0.70 5.30
CA ASP A 115 8.90 -2.02 5.86
C ASP A 115 7.87 -2.52 6.88
N ARG A 116 7.22 -1.60 7.61
CA ARG A 116 6.13 -1.90 8.57
C ARG A 116 4.88 -2.49 7.93
N LEU A 117 4.67 -2.27 6.64
CA LEU A 117 3.56 -2.86 5.88
C LEU A 117 3.99 -4.12 5.13
N ILE A 118 5.25 -4.21 4.70
CA ILE A 118 5.80 -5.42 4.05
C ILE A 118 5.63 -6.66 4.95
N ILE A 119 5.78 -6.50 6.27
CA ILE A 119 5.57 -7.61 7.23
C ILE A 119 4.18 -8.25 7.14
N LEU A 120 3.18 -7.53 6.59
CA LEU A 120 1.82 -8.03 6.46
C LEU A 120 1.67 -9.05 5.33
N ASN A 121 2.64 -9.15 4.41
CA ASN A 121 2.60 -10.09 3.28
C ASN A 121 1.25 -10.05 2.51
N GLY A 122 0.74 -8.84 2.25
CA GLY A 122 -0.54 -8.64 1.56
C GLY A 122 -1.77 -8.66 2.47
N GLY A 123 -1.58 -8.86 3.77
CA GLY A 123 -2.60 -8.67 4.79
C GLY A 123 -3.15 -7.24 4.75
N TRP A 124 -4.47 -7.13 4.83
CA TRP A 124 -5.20 -5.86 4.83
C TRP A 124 -6.47 -6.00 5.67
N GLY A 125 -7.08 -4.89 6.06
CA GLY A 125 -8.41 -4.89 6.67
C GLY A 125 -8.97 -3.49 6.85
N ALA A 126 -10.27 -3.42 7.16
CA ALA A 126 -10.97 -2.16 7.42
C ALA A 126 -10.48 -1.52 8.72
N ILE A 127 -10.21 -0.20 8.70
CA ILE A 127 -9.65 0.52 9.84
C ILE A 127 -10.67 0.54 11.00
N PRO A 128 -10.34 -0.02 12.18
CA PRO A 128 -11.32 -0.17 13.27
C PRO A 128 -11.70 1.14 13.96
N ASP A 129 -10.77 2.11 14.03
CA ASP A 129 -11.03 3.48 14.49
C ASP A 129 -10.62 4.50 13.41
N PRO A 130 -11.51 4.79 12.43
CA PRO A 130 -11.23 5.76 11.38
C PRO A 130 -10.93 7.17 11.90
N LYS A 131 -11.36 7.54 13.11
CA LYS A 131 -11.12 8.87 13.70
C LYS A 131 -9.67 9.05 14.14
N SER A 132 -8.95 7.95 14.39
CA SER A 132 -7.52 7.96 14.71
C SER A 132 -6.63 8.25 13.49
N VAL A 133 -7.18 8.12 12.29
CA VAL A 133 -6.46 8.28 11.02
C VAL A 133 -6.90 9.58 10.35
N ARG A 134 -5.97 10.23 9.65
CA ARG A 134 -6.30 11.38 8.79
C ARG A 134 -6.64 10.87 7.40
N ALA A 135 -7.72 11.38 6.80
CA ALA A 135 -8.09 11.01 5.43
C ALA A 135 -6.97 11.28 4.39
N MET A 136 -6.15 12.31 4.63
CA MET A 136 -4.97 12.58 3.80
C MET A 136 -3.91 11.48 3.88
N SER A 137 -3.90 10.69 4.95
CA SER A 137 -2.95 9.58 5.10
C SER A 137 -3.25 8.41 4.21
N VAL A 138 -4.51 7.99 4.22
CA VAL A 138 -5.03 6.95 3.33
C VAL A 138 -4.71 7.29 1.88
N ARG A 139 -4.88 8.57 1.51
CA ARG A 139 -4.56 9.04 0.16
C ARG A 139 -3.06 9.11 -0.09
N GLY A 140 -2.29 9.71 0.81
CA GLY A 140 -0.88 10.04 0.59
C GLY A 140 0.04 8.81 0.51
N LEU A 141 -0.31 7.73 1.21
CA LEU A 141 0.50 6.52 1.32
C LEU A 141 0.80 5.85 -0.03
N ARG A 142 -0.10 5.98 -1.01
CA ARG A 142 0.12 5.43 -2.37
C ARG A 142 1.43 5.91 -3.00
N LYS A 143 1.84 7.15 -2.67
CA LYS A 143 3.03 7.76 -3.26
C LYS A 143 4.31 7.21 -2.69
N THR A 144 4.36 6.92 -1.39
CA THR A 144 5.53 6.32 -0.75
C THR A 144 5.68 4.87 -1.14
N LEU A 145 4.59 4.11 -1.20
CA LEU A 145 4.64 2.73 -1.72
C LEU A 145 5.11 2.70 -3.16
N TRP A 146 4.55 3.56 -4.03
CA TRP A 146 4.99 3.61 -5.43
C TRP A 146 6.45 4.06 -5.58
N ALA A 147 6.90 5.07 -4.82
CA ALA A 147 8.29 5.51 -4.87
C ALA A 147 9.28 4.39 -4.51
N ASP A 148 8.91 3.57 -3.54
CA ASP A 148 9.70 2.43 -3.12
C ASP A 148 9.71 1.32 -4.18
N VAL A 149 8.55 0.98 -4.77
CA VAL A 149 8.48 0.03 -5.91
C VAL A 149 9.33 0.53 -7.07
N ARG A 150 9.24 1.83 -7.37
CA ARG A 150 9.98 2.46 -8.47
C ARG A 150 11.48 2.39 -8.23
N ARG A 151 11.95 2.57 -6.99
CA ARG A 151 13.35 2.37 -6.61
C ARG A 151 13.75 0.91 -6.77
N ALA A 152 13.01 -0.03 -6.15
CA ALA A 152 13.30 -1.47 -6.23
C ALA A 152 13.39 -1.96 -7.69
N ALA A 153 12.45 -1.52 -8.54
CA ALA A 153 12.46 -1.84 -9.96
C ALA A 153 13.68 -1.24 -10.71
N ALA A 154 14.10 -0.03 -10.36
CA ALA A 154 15.28 0.61 -10.96
C ALA A 154 16.58 -0.07 -10.53
N ASP A 155 16.63 -0.56 -9.29
CA ASP A 155 17.78 -1.25 -8.69
C ASP A 155 17.84 -2.75 -9.05
N GLY A 156 16.77 -3.30 -9.65
CA GLY A 156 16.70 -4.72 -10.03
C GLY A 156 16.33 -5.65 -8.87
N ASP A 157 15.78 -5.12 -7.77
CA ASP A 157 15.40 -5.87 -6.58
C ASP A 157 13.99 -6.47 -6.75
N ALA A 158 13.94 -7.70 -7.28
CA ALA A 158 12.70 -8.43 -7.54
C ALA A 158 11.92 -8.77 -6.25
N ASP A 159 12.62 -9.09 -5.17
CA ASP A 159 11.99 -9.48 -3.90
C ASP A 159 11.29 -8.28 -3.27
N ARG A 160 11.99 -7.16 -3.13
CA ARG A 160 11.41 -5.92 -2.58
C ARG A 160 10.29 -5.41 -3.47
N ALA A 161 10.45 -5.44 -4.80
CA ALA A 161 9.40 -5.04 -5.73
C ALA A 161 8.14 -5.90 -5.57
N THR A 162 8.30 -7.22 -5.41
CA THR A 162 7.19 -8.16 -5.20
C THR A 162 6.46 -7.86 -3.89
N ASP A 163 7.20 -7.75 -2.79
CA ASP A 163 6.62 -7.49 -1.47
C ASP A 163 5.83 -6.18 -1.42
N LEU A 164 6.39 -5.12 -2.03
CA LEU A 164 5.72 -3.83 -2.13
C LEU A 164 4.49 -3.87 -3.02
N LEU A 165 4.52 -4.54 -4.17
CA LEU A 165 3.35 -4.70 -5.04
C LEU A 165 2.22 -5.44 -4.33
N VAL A 166 2.54 -6.48 -3.57
CA VAL A 166 1.58 -7.24 -2.76
C VAL A 166 0.95 -6.37 -1.68
N VAL A 167 1.72 -5.53 -0.98
CA VAL A 167 1.19 -4.54 -0.02
C VAL A 167 0.33 -3.49 -0.72
N MET A 168 0.80 -2.98 -1.85
CA MET A 168 0.15 -1.91 -2.59
C MET A 168 -1.18 -2.36 -3.19
N ALA A 169 -1.34 -3.65 -3.50
CA ALA A 169 -2.61 -4.26 -3.88
C ALA A 169 -3.67 -4.22 -2.75
N GLY A 170 -3.26 -4.11 -1.48
CA GLY A 170 -4.15 -3.91 -0.34
C GLY A 170 -4.64 -2.46 -0.17
N LEU A 171 -3.88 -1.47 -0.66
CA LEU A 171 -4.18 -0.06 -0.43
C LEU A 171 -5.54 0.41 -1.01
N PRO A 172 -5.94 0.03 -2.25
CA PRO A 172 -7.27 0.35 -2.75
C PRO A 172 -8.38 -0.15 -1.83
N ARG A 173 -8.21 -1.36 -1.27
CA ARG A 173 -9.18 -2.02 -0.38
C ARG A 173 -9.32 -1.27 0.94
N VAL A 174 -8.18 -0.95 1.58
CA VAL A 174 -8.12 -0.13 2.80
C VAL A 174 -8.72 1.25 2.56
N SER A 175 -8.40 1.88 1.42
CA SER A 175 -8.92 3.20 1.05
C SER A 175 -10.42 3.20 0.85
N HIS A 176 -10.95 2.13 0.24
CA HIS A 176 -12.36 1.99 -0.04
C HIS A 176 -13.17 1.72 1.24
N ALA A 177 -12.67 0.84 2.10
CA ALA A 177 -13.29 0.50 3.38
C ALA A 177 -13.22 1.61 4.44
N TYR A 178 -12.42 2.66 4.21
CA TYR A 178 -12.11 3.66 5.23
C TYR A 178 -13.32 4.50 5.68
N ASP A 179 -14.08 5.06 4.74
CA ASP A 179 -15.23 5.92 5.06
C ASP A 179 -16.41 5.81 4.09
N GLY A 180 -16.30 4.99 3.03
CA GLY A 180 -17.36 4.79 2.04
C GLY A 180 -17.77 6.03 1.23
N SER A 181 -17.12 7.18 1.47
CA SER A 181 -17.49 8.45 0.85
C SER A 181 -17.01 8.54 -0.60
N VAL A 182 -17.62 9.41 -1.41
CA VAL A 182 -17.11 9.74 -2.76
C VAL A 182 -15.65 10.19 -2.72
N ARG A 183 -15.22 10.89 -1.66
CA ARG A 183 -13.82 11.29 -1.50
C ARG A 183 -12.91 10.10 -1.15
N GLY A 184 -13.41 9.11 -0.43
CA GLY A 184 -12.74 7.83 -0.20
C GLY A 184 -12.60 7.03 -1.49
N LEU A 185 -13.65 7.00 -2.32
CA LEU A 185 -13.62 6.38 -3.65
C LEU A 185 -12.62 7.06 -4.59
N LEU A 186 -12.54 8.39 -4.62
CA LEU A 186 -11.48 9.10 -5.37
C LEU A 186 -10.07 8.72 -4.89
N GLY A 187 -9.89 8.54 -3.57
CA GLY A 187 -8.64 8.02 -3.01
C GLY A 187 -8.33 6.59 -3.46
N THR A 188 -9.36 5.75 -3.51
CA THR A 188 -9.30 4.35 -3.98
C THR A 188 -8.86 4.28 -5.44
N VAL A 189 -9.51 5.03 -6.33
CA VAL A 189 -9.15 5.07 -7.77
C VAL A 189 -7.72 5.56 -7.95
N SER A 190 -7.30 6.59 -7.21
CA SER A 190 -5.92 7.07 -7.29
C SER A 190 -4.89 6.05 -6.78
N ALA A 191 -5.25 5.20 -5.81
CA ALA A 191 -4.42 4.08 -5.38
C ALA A 191 -4.33 2.99 -6.46
N CYS A 192 -5.43 2.71 -7.17
CA CYS A 192 -5.44 1.82 -8.34
C CYS A 192 -4.52 2.33 -9.45
N ASP A 193 -4.59 3.62 -9.78
CA ASP A 193 -3.71 4.22 -10.80
C ASP A 193 -2.23 4.06 -10.43
N SER A 194 -1.90 4.35 -9.17
CA SER A 194 -0.53 4.21 -8.65
C SER A 194 -0.05 2.77 -8.72
N LEU A 195 -0.92 1.80 -8.40
CA LEU A 195 -0.62 0.37 -8.48
C LEU A 195 -0.35 -0.05 -9.94
N GLY A 196 -1.12 0.48 -10.89
CA GLY A 196 -0.87 0.26 -12.32
C GLY A 196 0.47 0.83 -12.77
N TRP A 197 0.85 2.02 -12.30
CA TRP A 197 2.18 2.59 -12.58
C TRP A 197 3.31 1.77 -11.96
N ALA A 198 3.13 1.31 -10.73
CA ALA A 198 4.09 0.46 -10.03
C ALA A 198 4.33 -0.86 -10.79
N MET A 199 3.26 -1.54 -11.22
CA MET A 199 3.38 -2.77 -12.02
C MET A 199 4.09 -2.53 -13.35
N ASN A 200 3.79 -1.43 -14.04
CA ASN A 200 4.49 -1.08 -15.28
C ASN A 200 5.99 -0.81 -15.05
N ASN A 201 6.36 -0.19 -13.92
CA ASN A 201 7.76 0.04 -13.58
C ASN A 201 8.53 -1.27 -13.42
N VAL A 202 7.95 -2.25 -12.73
CA VAL A 202 8.55 -3.58 -12.59
C VAL A 202 8.59 -4.32 -13.93
N ALA A 203 7.52 -4.25 -14.73
CA ALA A 203 7.46 -4.92 -16.03
C ALA A 203 8.41 -4.31 -17.10
N GLU A 204 8.76 -3.03 -17.00
CA GLU A 204 9.63 -2.35 -17.97
C GLU A 204 11.11 -2.74 -17.85
N LYS A 205 11.58 -3.03 -16.64
CA LYS A 205 13.00 -3.33 -16.41
C LYS A 205 13.38 -4.79 -16.57
N ASP A 206 12.41 -5.64 -16.90
CA ASP A 206 12.54 -7.09 -16.80
C ASP A 206 13.22 -7.43 -15.47
N THR A 207 12.65 -6.95 -14.36
CA THR A 207 13.17 -7.18 -13.00
C THR A 207 13.29 -8.68 -12.69
N GLY A 208 12.82 -9.55 -13.58
CA GLY A 208 13.08 -10.98 -13.53
C GLY A 208 12.21 -11.68 -12.50
N LEU A 209 10.97 -11.19 -12.28
CA LEU A 209 10.06 -11.83 -11.36
C LEU A 209 9.86 -13.29 -11.77
N ASP A 210 10.12 -14.19 -10.84
CA ASP A 210 9.91 -15.61 -11.03
C ASP A 210 8.41 -15.98 -10.94
N ASP A 211 8.08 -17.23 -11.26
CA ASP A 211 6.69 -17.69 -11.28
C ASP A 211 6.02 -17.65 -9.89
N ALA A 212 6.79 -17.82 -8.82
CA ALA A 212 6.28 -17.76 -7.45
C ALA A 212 5.95 -16.31 -7.06
N GLN A 213 6.82 -15.37 -7.39
CA GLN A 213 6.61 -13.93 -7.19
C GLN A 213 5.41 -13.44 -8.01
N LYS A 214 5.32 -13.82 -9.29
CA LYS A 214 4.15 -13.52 -10.14
C LYS A 214 2.86 -14.11 -9.55
N ALA A 215 2.88 -15.34 -9.04
CA ALA A 215 1.73 -15.95 -8.38
C ALA A 215 1.30 -15.19 -7.12
N ARG A 216 2.25 -14.71 -6.30
CA ARG A 216 1.96 -13.88 -5.12
C ARG A 216 1.26 -12.57 -5.52
N VAL A 217 1.77 -11.88 -6.54
CA VAL A 217 1.16 -10.65 -7.05
C VAL A 217 -0.24 -10.91 -7.61
N ARG A 218 -0.43 -11.97 -8.41
CA ARG A 218 -1.75 -12.36 -8.92
C ARG A 218 -2.75 -12.63 -7.78
N ALA A 219 -2.33 -13.36 -6.75
CA ALA A 219 -3.18 -13.65 -5.59
C ALA A 219 -3.60 -12.37 -4.85
N ALA A 220 -2.66 -11.43 -4.64
CA ALA A 220 -2.95 -10.15 -3.99
C ALA A 220 -3.91 -9.26 -4.82
N LEU A 221 -3.85 -9.38 -6.15
CA LEU A 221 -4.68 -8.68 -7.12
C LEU A 221 -5.99 -9.39 -7.46
N GLY A 222 -6.29 -10.55 -6.85
CA GLY A 222 -7.47 -11.37 -7.22
C GLY A 222 -8.80 -10.64 -7.08
N TRP A 223 -8.87 -9.55 -6.31
CA TRP A 223 -10.05 -8.69 -6.24
C TRP A 223 -10.37 -7.96 -7.56
N LEU A 224 -9.41 -7.84 -8.49
CA LEU A 224 -9.65 -7.27 -9.82
C LEU A 224 -10.48 -8.18 -10.73
N ASP A 225 -10.61 -9.46 -10.37
CA ASP A 225 -11.38 -10.43 -11.15
C ASP A 225 -12.90 -10.34 -10.85
N ASP A 226 -13.29 -9.56 -9.84
CA ASP A 226 -14.70 -9.27 -9.55
C ASP A 226 -15.25 -8.19 -10.51
N GLU A 227 -16.52 -8.34 -10.91
CA GLU A 227 -17.17 -7.42 -11.86
C GLU A 227 -17.33 -5.99 -11.31
N ALA A 228 -17.63 -5.87 -10.01
CA ALA A 228 -17.80 -4.59 -9.32
C ALA A 228 -17.03 -4.58 -7.98
N PRO A 229 -15.68 -4.52 -8.01
CA PRO A 229 -14.85 -4.69 -6.81
C PRO A 229 -15.11 -3.61 -5.76
N PHE A 230 -15.48 -2.41 -6.21
CA PHE A 230 -15.79 -1.25 -5.36
C PHE A 230 -17.29 -0.97 -5.29
N GLY A 231 -18.13 -1.95 -5.62
CA GLY A 231 -19.57 -1.88 -5.46
C GLY A 231 -20.25 -1.05 -6.55
N GLU A 232 -21.55 -0.91 -6.40
CA GLU A 232 -22.42 -0.26 -7.36
C GLU A 232 -22.87 1.12 -6.85
N ALA A 233 -23.46 1.90 -7.74
CA ALA A 233 -24.07 3.18 -7.40
C ALA A 233 -25.32 3.39 -8.25
N ASP A 234 -26.38 3.88 -7.62
CA ASP A 234 -27.62 4.23 -8.31
C ASP A 234 -27.51 5.67 -8.87
N PRO A 235 -27.70 5.86 -10.19
CA PRO A 235 -27.64 7.17 -10.83
C PRO A 235 -28.60 8.22 -10.26
N GLU A 236 -29.75 7.79 -9.71
CA GLU A 236 -30.76 8.70 -9.18
C GLU A 236 -30.40 9.19 -7.77
N THR A 237 -29.69 8.37 -6.98
CA THR A 237 -29.41 8.66 -5.56
C THR A 237 -27.97 9.07 -5.30
N ASP A 238 -26.99 8.61 -6.10
CA ASP A 238 -25.57 8.99 -5.98
C ASP A 238 -24.90 9.20 -7.35
N PRO A 239 -25.29 10.25 -8.10
CA PRO A 239 -24.74 10.53 -9.43
C PRO A 239 -23.23 10.83 -9.40
N ARG A 240 -22.70 11.30 -8.26
CA ARG A 240 -21.27 11.58 -8.12
C ARG A 240 -20.46 10.30 -8.02
N ARG A 241 -20.94 9.32 -7.26
CA ARG A 241 -20.30 8.01 -7.19
C ARG A 241 -20.35 7.28 -8.53
N VAL A 242 -21.50 7.35 -9.23
CA VAL A 242 -21.61 6.81 -10.61
C VAL A 242 -20.56 7.42 -11.53
N ALA A 243 -20.34 8.74 -11.49
CA ALA A 243 -19.32 9.37 -12.30
C ALA A 243 -17.89 8.87 -12.00
N VAL A 244 -17.56 8.64 -10.72
CA VAL A 244 -16.23 8.15 -10.33
C VAL A 244 -16.04 6.67 -10.69
N LEU A 245 -17.05 5.82 -10.47
CA LEU A 245 -17.01 4.41 -10.87
C LEU A 245 -16.93 4.27 -12.39
N GLY A 246 -17.71 5.06 -13.13
CA GLY A 246 -17.63 5.09 -14.60
C GLY A 246 -16.26 5.54 -15.13
N GLU A 247 -15.60 6.49 -14.46
CA GLU A 247 -14.22 6.86 -14.81
C GLU A 247 -13.23 5.72 -14.52
N TYR A 248 -13.38 5.06 -13.37
CA TYR A 248 -12.58 3.89 -13.01
C TYR A 248 -12.71 2.78 -14.05
N GLU A 249 -13.93 2.40 -14.42
CA GLU A 249 -14.20 1.36 -15.43
C GLU A 249 -13.67 1.73 -16.82
N ARG A 250 -13.80 3.01 -17.21
CA ARG A 250 -13.40 3.48 -18.54
C ARG A 250 -11.89 3.67 -18.68
N VAL A 251 -11.18 4.04 -17.61
CA VAL A 251 -9.78 4.48 -17.67
C VAL A 251 -8.88 3.65 -16.75
N SER A 252 -9.13 3.66 -15.45
CA SER A 252 -8.20 3.08 -14.46
C SER A 252 -8.15 1.55 -14.55
N LEU A 253 -9.29 0.87 -14.60
CA LEU A 253 -9.37 -0.59 -14.62
C LEU A 253 -8.72 -1.20 -15.87
N PRO A 254 -8.98 -0.74 -17.11
CA PRO A 254 -8.31 -1.27 -18.30
C PRO A 254 -6.79 -1.11 -18.25
N ASN A 255 -6.30 0.05 -17.77
CA ASN A 255 -4.87 0.30 -17.62
C ASN A 255 -4.24 -0.59 -16.55
N LEU A 256 -4.95 -0.80 -15.43
CA LEU A 256 -4.51 -1.65 -14.34
C LEU A 256 -4.46 -3.14 -14.75
N MET A 257 -5.48 -3.62 -15.46
CA MET A 257 -5.53 -4.98 -16.01
C MET A 257 -4.42 -5.22 -17.04
N LYS A 258 -4.19 -4.25 -17.94
CA LYS A 258 -3.07 -4.31 -18.89
C LYS A 258 -1.71 -4.39 -18.19
N ALA A 259 -1.53 -3.61 -17.13
CA ALA A 259 -0.30 -3.63 -16.34
C ALA A 259 -0.12 -4.95 -15.58
N ARG A 260 -1.20 -5.53 -15.02
CA ARG A 260 -1.19 -6.87 -14.42
C ARG A 260 -0.76 -7.94 -15.43
N THR A 261 -1.39 -7.96 -16.61
CA THR A 261 -1.02 -8.90 -17.68
C THR A 261 0.44 -8.73 -18.07
N ARG A 262 0.90 -7.51 -18.37
CA ARG A 262 2.29 -7.26 -18.75
C ARG A 262 3.31 -7.74 -17.70
N LEU A 263 2.98 -7.62 -16.41
CA LEU A 263 3.88 -8.00 -15.33
C LEU A 263 3.86 -9.51 -15.08
N CYS A 264 2.68 -10.12 -15.10
CA CYS A 264 2.49 -11.48 -14.62
C CYS A 264 2.50 -12.52 -15.74
N ASP A 265 2.01 -12.19 -16.94
CA ASP A 265 1.73 -13.10 -18.05
C ASP A 265 2.69 -12.88 -19.24
#